data_AF-F0VQ20-F1
#
_entry.id   AF-F0VQ20-F1
#
_cell.length_a   1.000
_cell.length_b   1.000
_cell.length_c   1.000
_cell.angle_alpha   90.00
_cell.angle_beta   90.00
_cell.angle_gamma   90.00
#
_symmetry.space_group_name_H-M   'P 1'
#
loop_
_entity.id
_entity.type
_entity.pdbx_description
1 polymer ?
#
loop_
_entity_poly.entity_id
_entity_poly.type
_entity_poly.pdbx_seq_one_letter_code
_entity_poly.pdbx_strand_id
1 'polypeptide(L)'
;MSTRKPPPGKGPGGVKPDLEKAGETEEDLSRISLESLQAEVEQAREQLAKCKADRLYVQLEKDIISRFRDACRNKSSDLDRKLLLHDARVENIVRQHRAEILAYEQKIDSLEHAHKLVKTDIQTKGEDAVLEEDFVDDTVVNVHHKTLSKLESAAAKQLKAQEQEISNLENAFEQHLTKLGERFQRSFEELRNKYEQQFEEARQTLELREKVEVHEVEERKNLHINELMASHRSAFEQIKAELQFPMPSNAAYYNDITHDNLQLIKELRKDITEMKARAKITYKQMQETQQENVQLREPLRQQQQLKVKLEQQLRFYVKDKMALQNIRARDTQLEEKVKAAKQHNHQVEQQKHKLERDIGEYTRRLRNLQSDTNLRTQAKVMLYEQKVKKMLTSLEEKFRERQRLVTTLKLSPEAAMHIEELLRRSFCEKNDEIETLRAELQRIAKSYNDTVLAMKSRLKQLGVNSDALDFELVQDTEFISTVPAPYLTTTVPVAKGNPILEI
;
A
#
# COMPACT_ATOMS: atom_id res chain seq x y z
N MET A 1 45.13 15.06 -43.83
CA MET A 1 45.48 16.26 -44.63
C MET A 1 47.00 16.33 -44.70
N SER A 2 47.60 15.80 -45.76
CA SER A 2 47.98 16.52 -46.99
C SER A 2 49.36 17.18 -46.87
N THR A 3 50.33 16.61 -47.62
CA THR A 3 51.51 17.25 -48.23
C THR A 3 52.61 17.76 -47.27
N ARG A 4 53.92 17.69 -47.54
CA ARG A 4 54.74 17.39 -48.73
C ARG A 4 56.19 17.22 -48.24
N LYS A 5 56.93 16.23 -48.75
CA LYS A 5 58.41 16.26 -48.75
C LYS A 5 58.91 17.28 -49.79
N PRO A 6 60.10 17.86 -49.59
CA PRO A 6 61.00 18.23 -50.69
C PRO A 6 62.41 17.60 -50.56
N PRO A 7 63.25 17.67 -51.62
CA PRO A 7 64.13 16.59 -52.08
C PRO A 7 65.64 16.83 -51.82
N PRO A 8 66.54 15.87 -52.15
CA PRO A 8 67.99 16.05 -52.06
C PRO A 8 68.56 16.76 -53.31
N GLY A 9 69.45 17.72 -53.10
CA GLY A 9 70.10 18.51 -54.15
C GLY A 9 71.62 18.35 -54.13
N LYS A 10 72.17 17.96 -55.29
CA LYS A 10 73.59 17.76 -55.62
C LYS A 10 74.38 19.08 -55.58
N GLY A 11 75.70 18.98 -55.35
CA GLY A 11 76.65 20.10 -55.51
C GLY A 11 76.76 20.62 -56.94
N PRO A 12 77.46 21.74 -57.12
CA PRO A 12 78.69 21.69 -57.92
C PRO A 12 79.82 22.55 -57.32
N GLY A 13 81.05 22.25 -57.73
CA GLY A 13 82.25 22.99 -57.37
C GLY A 13 82.39 24.33 -58.10
N GLY A 14 83.53 24.97 -57.85
CA GLY A 14 83.94 26.12 -58.65
C GLY A 14 84.97 27.02 -57.97
N VAL A 15 86.20 26.91 -58.48
CA VAL A 15 87.11 28.03 -58.78
C VAL A 15 87.83 28.71 -57.60
N LYS A 16 89.09 28.32 -57.42
CA LYS A 16 90.18 29.23 -57.01
C LYS A 16 90.46 30.18 -58.18
N PRO A 17 90.50 31.50 -57.98
CA PRO A 17 91.12 32.40 -58.94
C PRO A 17 92.60 32.57 -58.60
N ASP A 18 93.45 32.24 -59.57
CA ASP A 18 94.79 32.82 -59.70
C ASP A 18 94.64 34.32 -59.99
N LEU A 19 95.38 35.16 -59.28
CA LEU A 19 95.69 36.53 -59.73
C LEU A 19 97.20 36.77 -59.61
N GLU A 20 97.84 36.58 -60.76
CA GLU A 20 98.69 37.55 -61.46
C GLU A 20 99.65 38.44 -60.66
N LYS A 21 100.93 38.16 -60.92
CA LYS A 21 102.03 39.10 -61.18
C LYS A 21 101.65 40.58 -61.27
N ALA A 22 102.14 41.38 -60.33
CA ALA A 22 102.74 42.68 -60.62
C ALA A 22 104.26 42.45 -60.49
N GLY A 23 105.08 42.61 -61.53
CA GLY A 23 105.21 43.84 -62.29
C GLY A 23 106.28 44.68 -61.58
N GLU A 24 107.53 44.22 -61.62
CA GLU A 24 108.69 45.06 -61.32
C GLU A 24 108.78 46.11 -62.43
N THR A 25 108.20 47.28 -62.18
CA THR A 25 108.56 48.50 -62.88
C THR A 25 109.75 49.09 -62.14
N GLU A 26 110.95 48.88 -62.67
CA GLU A 26 112.08 49.77 -62.44
C GLU A 26 111.68 51.15 -62.98
N GLU A 27 111.05 51.96 -62.12
CA GLU A 27 110.86 53.38 -62.38
C GLU A 27 112.17 54.10 -62.08
N ASP A 28 112.65 54.85 -63.08
CA ASP A 28 113.84 55.70 -63.06
C ASP A 28 113.95 56.53 -61.76
N LEU A 29 114.80 56.09 -60.83
CA LEU A 29 115.13 56.75 -59.55
C LEU A 29 115.88 58.08 -59.69
N SER A 30 115.93 58.67 -60.89
CA SER A 30 116.70 59.90 -61.17
C SER A 30 115.83 61.14 -61.38
N ARG A 31 114.51 61.05 -61.28
CA ARG A 31 113.58 62.18 -61.53
C ARG A 31 112.57 62.49 -60.41
N ILE A 32 112.59 61.75 -59.30
CA ILE A 32 111.71 62.01 -58.17
C ILE A 32 112.48 62.89 -57.17
N SER A 33 111.98 64.10 -56.91
CA SER A 33 112.54 64.94 -55.84
C SER A 33 112.31 64.26 -54.49
N LEU A 34 113.24 64.41 -53.56
CA LEU A 34 113.15 63.83 -52.22
C LEU A 34 111.82 64.19 -51.52
N GLU A 35 111.30 65.38 -51.80
CA GLU A 35 110.02 65.91 -51.30
C GLU A 35 108.79 65.18 -51.88
N SER A 36 108.80 64.82 -53.17
CA SER A 36 107.72 64.05 -53.81
C SER A 36 107.63 62.64 -53.24
N LEU A 37 108.80 62.00 -53.05
CA LEU A 37 108.88 60.66 -52.46
C LEU A 37 108.47 60.69 -50.97
N GLN A 38 108.80 61.75 -50.23
CA GLN A 38 108.34 61.96 -48.85
C GLN A 38 106.82 62.14 -48.78
N ALA A 39 106.22 62.92 -49.69
CA ALA A 39 104.78 63.11 -49.75
C ALA A 39 104.03 61.80 -50.11
N GLU A 40 104.56 60.99 -51.03
CA GLU A 40 103.99 59.67 -51.34
C GLU A 40 104.12 58.70 -50.16
N VAL A 41 105.23 58.74 -49.42
CA VAL A 41 105.41 57.96 -48.18
C VAL A 41 104.43 58.41 -47.09
N GLU A 42 104.16 59.71 -46.96
CA GLU A 42 103.16 60.24 -46.03
C GLU A 42 101.74 59.85 -46.43
N GLN A 43 101.37 59.95 -47.72
CA GLN A 43 100.08 59.48 -48.22
C GLN A 43 99.92 57.96 -48.04
N ALA A 44 100.96 57.17 -48.31
CA ALA A 44 100.94 55.73 -48.06
C ALA A 44 100.80 55.40 -46.56
N ARG A 45 101.42 56.21 -45.67
CA ARG A 45 101.25 56.08 -44.21
C ARG A 45 99.84 56.44 -43.76
N GLU A 46 99.24 57.49 -44.32
CA GLU A 46 97.85 57.88 -44.04
C GLU A 46 96.86 56.83 -44.54
N GLN A 47 97.05 56.31 -45.76
CA GLN A 47 96.26 55.21 -46.29
C GLN A 47 96.42 53.95 -45.43
N LEU A 48 97.65 53.63 -44.99
CA LEU A 48 97.89 52.52 -44.08
C LEU A 48 97.20 52.75 -42.72
N ALA A 49 97.20 53.98 -42.19
CA ALA A 49 96.52 54.33 -40.95
C ALA A 49 95.00 54.21 -41.10
N LYS A 50 94.44 54.68 -42.21
CA LYS A 50 93.01 54.55 -42.55
C LYS A 50 92.61 53.08 -42.70
N CYS A 51 93.36 52.29 -43.45
CA CYS A 51 93.13 50.84 -43.59
C CYS A 51 93.22 50.12 -42.22
N LYS A 52 94.12 50.53 -41.33
CA LYS A 52 94.19 50.00 -39.95
C LYS A 52 92.96 50.38 -39.14
N ALA A 53 92.46 51.62 -39.25
CA ALA A 53 91.25 52.08 -38.58
C ALA A 53 90.00 51.36 -39.10
N ASP A 54 89.85 51.20 -40.41
CA ASP A 54 88.74 50.48 -41.04
C ASP A 54 88.76 49.00 -40.65
N ARG A 55 89.96 48.37 -40.59
CA ARG A 55 90.10 47.00 -40.09
C ARG A 55 89.64 46.87 -38.65
N LEU A 56 90.03 47.81 -37.78
CA LEU A 56 89.63 47.81 -36.38
C LEU A 56 88.11 48.00 -36.26
N TYR A 57 87.52 48.89 -37.04
CA TYR A 57 86.08 49.13 -37.08
C TYR A 57 85.31 47.86 -37.46
N VAL A 58 85.69 47.20 -38.57
CA VAL A 58 85.04 45.95 -39.02
C VAL A 58 85.23 44.82 -37.99
N GLN A 59 86.38 44.76 -37.31
CA GLN A 59 86.59 43.81 -36.22
C GLN A 59 85.64 44.06 -35.05
N LEU A 60 85.45 45.32 -34.64
CA LEU A 60 84.50 45.68 -33.59
C LEU A 60 83.06 45.34 -33.98
N GLU A 61 82.63 45.66 -35.21
CA GLU A 61 81.30 45.29 -35.70
C GLU A 61 81.10 43.78 -35.71
N LYS A 62 82.09 43.02 -36.21
CA LYS A 62 82.05 41.55 -36.20
C LYS A 62 81.94 41.00 -34.78
N ASP A 63 82.68 41.55 -33.83
CA ASP A 63 82.64 41.12 -32.44
C ASP A 63 81.29 41.46 -31.79
N ILE A 64 80.73 42.63 -32.09
CA ILE A 64 79.40 43.05 -31.63
C ILE A 64 78.32 42.10 -32.20
N ILE A 65 78.35 41.84 -33.51
CA ILE A 65 77.40 40.92 -34.17
C ILE A 65 77.56 39.49 -33.62
N SER A 66 78.78 39.03 -33.39
CA SER A 66 79.05 37.73 -32.76
C SER A 66 78.44 37.66 -31.36
N ARG A 67 78.66 38.68 -30.52
CA ARG A 67 78.06 38.75 -29.18
C ARG A 67 76.54 38.78 -29.22
N PHE A 68 75.93 39.54 -30.13
CA PHE A 68 74.48 39.53 -30.29
C PHE A 68 73.94 38.18 -30.76
N ARG A 69 74.63 37.53 -31.70
CA ARG A 69 74.27 36.18 -32.16
C ARG A 69 74.33 35.16 -31.02
N ASP A 70 75.39 35.21 -30.21
CA ASP A 70 75.55 34.30 -29.08
C ASP A 70 74.54 34.60 -27.97
N ALA A 71 74.26 35.87 -27.68
CA ALA A 71 73.20 36.27 -26.76
C ALA A 71 71.81 35.79 -27.22
N CYS A 72 71.49 35.93 -28.51
CA CYS A 72 70.24 35.43 -29.09
C CYS A 72 70.16 33.89 -29.05
N ARG A 73 71.27 33.19 -29.32
CA ARG A 73 71.35 31.71 -29.20
C ARG A 73 71.15 31.24 -27.77
N ASN A 74 71.83 31.87 -26.81
CA ASN A 74 71.67 31.57 -25.39
C ASN A 74 70.23 31.83 -24.95
N LYS A 75 69.64 32.93 -25.41
CA LYS A 75 68.23 33.23 -25.09
C LYS A 75 67.26 32.22 -25.70
N SER A 76 67.49 31.78 -26.92
CA SER A 76 66.70 30.71 -27.55
C SER A 76 66.83 29.41 -26.74
N SER A 77 68.06 29.01 -26.39
CA SER A 77 68.30 27.81 -25.59
C SER A 77 67.66 27.89 -24.20
N ASP A 78 67.67 29.07 -23.57
CA ASP A 78 66.97 29.31 -22.31
C ASP A 78 65.44 29.18 -22.44
N LEU A 79 64.88 29.65 -23.55
CA LEU A 79 63.45 29.50 -23.84
C LEU A 79 63.10 28.04 -24.13
N ASP A 80 63.91 27.32 -24.90
CA ASP A 80 63.74 25.89 -25.18
C ASP A 80 63.78 25.08 -23.87
N ARG A 81 64.72 25.39 -22.97
CA ARG A 81 64.78 24.76 -21.64
C ARG A 81 63.55 25.06 -20.79
N LYS A 82 63.03 26.30 -20.83
CA LYS A 82 61.79 26.66 -20.13
C LYS A 82 60.59 25.93 -20.71
N LEU A 83 60.50 25.80 -22.03
CA LEU A 83 59.45 25.02 -22.69
C LEU A 83 59.48 23.57 -22.22
N LEU A 84 60.66 22.93 -22.21
CA LEU A 84 60.81 21.55 -21.70
C LEU A 84 60.38 21.41 -20.23
N LEU A 85 60.70 22.38 -19.38
CA LEU A 85 60.26 22.38 -17.98
C LEU A 85 58.74 22.57 -17.87
N HIS A 86 58.15 23.43 -18.70
CA HIS A 86 56.70 23.60 -18.76
C HIS A 86 56.00 22.33 -19.27
N ASP A 87 56.54 21.67 -20.30
CA ASP A 87 56.03 20.41 -20.82
C ASP A 87 56.09 19.30 -19.76
N ALA A 88 57.21 19.16 -19.06
CA ALA A 88 57.34 18.22 -17.95
C ALA A 88 56.35 18.52 -16.79
N ARG A 89 56.09 19.81 -16.52
CA ARG A 89 55.09 20.21 -15.52
C ARG A 89 53.67 19.83 -15.98
N VAL A 90 53.33 20.08 -17.24
CA VAL A 90 52.03 19.71 -17.82
C VAL A 90 51.86 18.19 -17.79
N GLU A 91 52.89 17.43 -18.17
CA GLU A 91 52.84 15.96 -18.08
C GLU A 91 52.60 15.47 -16.66
N ASN A 92 53.26 16.06 -15.66
CA ASN A 92 53.05 15.67 -14.26
C ASN A 92 51.63 15.97 -13.78
N ILE A 93 51.06 17.11 -14.16
CA ILE A 93 49.66 17.45 -13.84
C ILE A 93 48.71 16.45 -14.52
N VAL A 94 48.94 16.11 -15.79
CA VAL A 94 48.15 15.10 -16.50
C VAL A 94 48.27 13.72 -15.85
N ARG A 95 49.46 13.32 -15.39
CA ARG A 95 49.65 12.06 -14.65
C ARG A 95 48.91 12.07 -13.32
N GLN A 96 48.95 13.18 -12.58
CA GLN A 96 48.21 13.34 -11.33
C GLN A 96 46.70 13.24 -11.55
N HIS A 97 46.16 13.97 -12.52
CA HIS A 97 44.73 13.89 -12.85
C HIS A 97 44.31 12.49 -13.32
N ARG A 98 45.14 11.79 -14.09
CA ARG A 98 44.86 10.38 -14.45
C ARG A 98 44.82 9.47 -13.21
N ALA A 99 45.73 9.66 -12.27
CA ALA A 99 45.74 8.91 -11.02
C ALA A 99 44.50 9.23 -10.14
N GLU A 100 44.09 10.50 -10.07
CA GLU A 100 42.87 10.93 -9.38
C GLU A 100 41.62 10.30 -10.01
N ILE A 101 41.52 10.29 -11.34
CA ILE A 101 40.41 9.64 -12.05
C ILE A 101 40.33 8.16 -11.70
N LEU A 102 41.45 7.43 -11.74
CA LEU A 102 41.49 6.00 -11.36
C LEU A 102 41.09 5.78 -9.90
N ALA A 103 41.50 6.66 -8.99
CA ALA A 103 41.10 6.59 -7.58
C ALA A 103 39.58 6.84 -7.41
N TYR A 104 39.01 7.77 -8.18
CA TYR A 104 37.56 8.00 -8.19
C TYR A 104 36.80 6.83 -8.80
N GLU A 105 37.29 6.22 -9.88
CA GLU A 105 36.71 5.01 -10.47
C GLU A 105 36.69 3.86 -9.45
N GLN A 106 37.82 3.57 -8.79
CA GLN A 106 37.86 2.57 -7.72
C GLN A 106 36.93 2.90 -6.56
N LYS A 107 36.77 4.19 -6.22
CA LYS A 107 35.84 4.61 -5.17
C LYS A 107 34.40 4.37 -5.59
N ILE A 108 34.04 4.66 -6.84
CA ILE A 108 32.73 4.36 -7.42
C ILE A 108 32.49 2.86 -7.37
N ASP A 109 33.41 2.03 -7.84
CA ASP A 109 33.29 0.56 -7.81
C ASP A 109 33.06 0.04 -6.38
N SER A 110 33.78 0.58 -5.39
CA SER A 110 33.58 0.20 -3.98
C SER A 110 32.21 0.60 -3.44
N LEU A 111 31.70 1.77 -3.85
CA LEU A 111 30.37 2.25 -3.46
C LEU A 111 29.27 1.46 -4.17
N GLU A 112 29.47 1.11 -5.44
CA GLU A 112 28.55 0.23 -6.17
C GLU A 112 28.48 -1.15 -5.55
N HIS A 113 29.61 -1.71 -5.13
CA HIS A 113 29.63 -2.98 -4.40
C HIS A 113 28.90 -2.86 -3.06
N ALA A 114 29.13 -1.77 -2.29
CA ALA A 114 28.40 -1.52 -1.06
C ALA A 114 26.89 -1.36 -1.30
N HIS A 115 26.48 -0.66 -2.36
CA HIS A 115 25.07 -0.54 -2.74
C HIS A 115 24.45 -1.87 -3.16
N LYS A 116 25.20 -2.71 -3.90
CA LYS A 116 24.75 -4.07 -4.26
C LYS A 116 24.52 -4.92 -3.01
N LEU A 117 25.43 -4.88 -2.02
CA LEU A 117 25.27 -5.57 -0.74
C LEU A 117 24.05 -5.07 0.04
N VAL A 118 23.87 -3.74 0.15
CA VAL A 118 22.71 -3.17 0.83
C VAL A 118 21.41 -3.57 0.12
N LYS A 119 21.42 -3.60 -1.22
CA LYS A 119 20.26 -4.04 -2.00
C LYS A 119 19.94 -5.52 -1.74
N THR A 120 20.95 -6.41 -1.72
CA THR A 120 20.73 -7.83 -1.38
C THR A 120 20.22 -7.97 0.04
N ASP A 121 20.73 -7.21 1.00
CA ASP A 121 20.26 -7.23 2.39
C ASP A 121 18.82 -6.74 2.54
N ILE A 122 18.40 -5.74 1.76
CA ILE A 122 17.01 -5.26 1.74
C ILE A 122 16.11 -6.32 1.09
N GLN A 123 16.59 -7.00 0.04
CA GLN A 123 15.85 -8.08 -0.62
C GLN A 123 15.65 -9.27 0.31
N THR A 124 16.70 -9.75 0.99
CA THR A 124 16.60 -10.87 1.94
C THR A 124 15.70 -10.51 3.12
N LYS A 125 15.83 -9.32 3.70
CA LYS A 125 14.91 -8.84 4.75
C LYS A 125 13.46 -8.71 4.27
N GLY A 126 13.27 -8.34 3.00
CA GLY A 126 11.95 -8.28 2.39
C GLY A 126 11.34 -9.68 2.21
N GLU A 127 12.13 -10.64 1.74
CA GLU A 127 11.73 -12.05 1.61
C GLU A 127 11.42 -12.68 2.98
N ASP A 128 12.27 -12.44 3.99
CA ASP A 128 12.05 -12.91 5.36
C ASP A 128 10.76 -12.33 5.97
N ALA A 129 10.47 -11.04 5.75
CA ALA A 129 9.24 -10.41 6.22
C ALA A 129 7.98 -11.00 5.55
N VAL A 130 8.05 -11.29 4.24
CA VAL A 130 6.93 -11.96 3.53
C VAL A 130 6.73 -13.38 4.05
N LEU A 131 7.81 -14.13 4.31
CA LEU A 131 7.72 -15.47 4.90
C LEU A 131 7.13 -15.44 6.31
N GLU A 132 7.44 -14.43 7.12
CA GLU A 132 6.81 -14.23 8.43
C GLU A 132 5.32 -13.92 8.31
N GLU A 133 4.91 -13.07 7.37
CA GLU A 133 3.49 -12.79 7.08
C GLU A 133 2.75 -14.05 6.62
N ASP A 134 3.30 -14.81 5.67
CA ASP A 134 2.74 -16.07 5.18
C ASP A 134 2.57 -17.09 6.32
N PHE A 135 3.55 -17.19 7.22
CA PHE A 135 3.46 -18.09 8.38
C PHE A 135 2.33 -17.65 9.34
N VAL A 136 2.21 -16.34 9.60
CA VAL A 136 1.12 -15.82 10.43
C VAL A 136 -0.24 -16.12 9.79
N ASP A 137 -0.39 -15.88 8.49
CA ASP A 137 -1.63 -16.16 7.75
C ASP A 137 -1.99 -17.66 7.81
N ASP A 138 -1.02 -18.55 7.60
CA ASP A 138 -1.21 -20.00 7.75
C ASP A 138 -1.64 -20.40 9.17
N THR A 139 -1.09 -19.76 10.21
CA THR A 139 -1.54 -20.02 11.59
C THR A 139 -2.97 -19.55 11.83
N VAL A 140 -3.35 -18.38 11.28
CA VAL A 140 -4.71 -17.83 11.40
C VAL A 140 -5.71 -18.71 10.68
N VAL A 141 -5.42 -19.16 9.46
CA VAL A 141 -6.26 -20.08 8.69
C VAL A 141 -6.44 -21.41 9.44
N ASN A 142 -5.37 -21.95 10.01
CA ASN A 142 -5.43 -23.18 10.80
C ASN A 142 -6.27 -23.04 12.07
N VAL A 143 -6.19 -21.91 12.77
CA VAL A 143 -7.04 -21.62 13.93
C VAL A 143 -8.50 -21.48 13.49
N HIS A 144 -8.77 -20.75 12.41
CA HIS A 144 -10.12 -20.61 11.86
C HIS A 144 -10.72 -21.95 11.46
N HIS A 145 -9.97 -22.82 10.77
CA HIS A 145 -10.42 -24.16 10.42
C HIS A 145 -10.78 -24.99 11.66
N LYS A 146 -9.95 -24.96 12.71
CA LYS A 146 -10.24 -25.63 13.99
C LYS A 146 -11.50 -25.06 14.67
N THR A 147 -11.73 -23.75 14.61
CA THR A 147 -12.94 -23.13 15.18
C THR A 147 -14.20 -23.48 14.39
N LEU A 148 -14.13 -23.48 13.05
CA LEU A 148 -15.24 -23.87 12.18
C LEU A 148 -15.62 -25.34 12.41
N SER A 149 -14.65 -26.25 12.44
CA SER A 149 -14.90 -27.67 12.70
C SER A 149 -15.56 -27.89 14.08
N LYS A 150 -15.13 -27.14 15.11
CA LYS A 150 -15.79 -27.19 16.43
C LYS A 150 -17.24 -26.68 16.37
N LEU A 151 -17.49 -25.58 15.68
CA LEU A 151 -18.85 -25.03 15.49
C LEU A 151 -19.74 -25.99 14.70
N GLU A 152 -19.24 -26.59 13.62
CA GLU A 152 -19.95 -27.60 12.85
C GLU A 152 -20.30 -28.81 13.71
N SER A 153 -19.36 -29.30 14.53
CA SER A 153 -19.62 -30.41 15.44
C SER A 153 -20.67 -30.06 16.52
N ALA A 154 -20.70 -28.81 16.99
CA ALA A 154 -21.69 -28.33 17.95
C ALA A 154 -23.07 -28.18 17.31
N ALA A 155 -23.15 -27.61 16.11
CA ALA A 155 -24.38 -27.50 15.32
C ALA A 155 -24.95 -28.89 14.99
N ALA A 156 -24.11 -29.83 14.58
CA ALA A 156 -24.53 -31.21 14.32
C ALA A 156 -25.08 -31.91 15.58
N LYS A 157 -24.50 -31.65 16.76
CA LYS A 157 -25.04 -32.16 18.04
C LYS A 157 -26.40 -31.53 18.36
N GLN A 158 -26.56 -30.23 18.13
CA GLN A 158 -27.82 -29.53 18.37
C GLN A 158 -28.93 -30.02 17.44
N LEU A 159 -28.63 -30.25 16.16
CA LEU A 159 -29.59 -30.82 15.20
C LEU A 159 -30.03 -32.23 15.62
N LYS A 160 -29.09 -33.09 16.05
CA LYS A 160 -29.43 -34.42 16.57
C LYS A 160 -30.29 -34.37 17.83
N ALA A 161 -30.04 -33.41 18.72
CA ALA A 161 -30.87 -33.21 19.91
C ALA A 161 -32.29 -32.78 19.53
N GLN A 162 -32.43 -31.84 18.58
CA GLN A 162 -33.74 -31.42 18.07
C GLN A 162 -34.49 -32.56 17.36
N GLU A 163 -33.79 -33.39 16.58
CA GLU A 163 -34.37 -34.57 15.94
C GLU A 163 -34.87 -35.59 16.97
N GLN A 164 -34.12 -35.81 18.06
CA GLN A 164 -34.56 -36.64 19.18
C GLN A 164 -35.77 -36.04 19.91
N GLU A 165 -35.82 -34.73 20.12
CA GLU A 165 -36.98 -34.04 20.69
C GLU A 165 -38.22 -34.18 19.81
N ILE A 166 -38.09 -34.01 18.49
CA ILE A 166 -39.18 -34.21 17.54
C ILE A 166 -39.67 -35.66 17.58
N SER A 167 -38.77 -36.64 17.52
CA SER A 167 -39.14 -38.06 17.61
C SER A 167 -39.84 -38.40 18.93
N ASN A 168 -39.39 -37.83 20.04
CA ASN A 168 -40.05 -38.00 21.34
C ASN A 168 -41.46 -37.39 21.36
N LEU A 169 -41.65 -36.22 20.75
CA LEU A 169 -42.96 -35.59 20.60
C LEU A 169 -43.89 -36.39 19.68
N GLU A 170 -43.39 -36.88 18.55
CA GLU A 170 -44.13 -37.76 17.63
C GLU A 170 -44.60 -39.04 18.36
N ASN A 171 -43.70 -39.71 19.08
CA ASN A 171 -44.03 -40.88 19.89
C ASN A 171 -45.07 -40.55 20.97
N ALA A 172 -44.99 -39.39 21.61
CA ALA A 172 -45.98 -38.96 22.58
C ALA A 172 -47.35 -38.71 21.92
N PHE A 173 -47.38 -38.07 20.75
CA PHE A 173 -48.62 -37.86 19.99
C PHE A 173 -49.23 -39.18 19.53
N GLU A 174 -48.44 -40.13 19.04
CA GLU A 174 -48.92 -41.47 18.70
C GLU A 174 -49.51 -42.20 19.91
N GLN A 175 -48.85 -42.13 21.08
CA GLN A 175 -49.39 -42.68 22.33
C GLN A 175 -50.70 -41.99 22.75
N HIS A 176 -50.85 -40.69 22.51
CA HIS A 176 -52.10 -39.98 22.77
C HIS A 176 -53.21 -40.39 21.80
N LEU A 177 -52.89 -40.55 20.51
CA LEU A 177 -53.84 -40.99 19.50
C LEU A 177 -54.31 -42.42 19.74
N THR A 178 -53.40 -43.34 20.10
CA THR A 178 -53.76 -44.72 20.45
C THR A 178 -54.64 -44.77 21.69
N LYS A 179 -54.29 -44.06 22.77
CA LYS A 179 -55.14 -43.95 23.97
C LYS A 179 -56.51 -43.35 23.67
N LEU A 180 -56.60 -42.38 22.77
CA LEU A 180 -57.87 -41.79 22.36
C LEU A 180 -58.69 -42.78 21.53
N GLY A 181 -58.05 -43.52 20.61
CA GLY A 181 -58.65 -44.61 19.86
C GLY A 181 -59.22 -45.70 20.77
N GLU A 182 -58.45 -46.15 21.77
CA GLU A 182 -58.90 -47.11 22.78
C GLU A 182 -60.10 -46.59 23.58
N ARG A 183 -60.09 -45.30 23.98
CA ARG A 183 -61.23 -44.69 24.68
C ARG A 183 -62.48 -44.67 23.82
N PHE A 184 -62.35 -44.30 22.55
CA PHE A 184 -63.48 -44.34 21.63
C PHE A 184 -63.97 -45.77 21.43
N GLN A 185 -63.08 -46.72 21.23
CA GLN A 185 -63.45 -48.12 21.06
C GLN A 185 -64.18 -48.66 22.30
N ARG A 186 -63.70 -48.40 23.51
CA ARG A 186 -64.41 -48.74 24.75
C ARG A 186 -65.78 -48.08 24.81
N SER A 187 -65.89 -46.79 24.46
CA SER A 187 -67.18 -46.09 24.45
C SER A 187 -68.16 -46.67 23.42
N PHE A 188 -67.66 -47.11 22.26
CA PHE A 188 -68.46 -47.77 21.23
C PHE A 188 -68.90 -49.17 21.67
N GLU A 189 -68.02 -49.94 22.31
CA GLU A 189 -68.35 -51.26 22.88
C GLU A 189 -69.39 -51.13 24.00
N GLU A 190 -69.22 -50.17 24.92
CA GLU A 190 -70.22 -49.88 25.97
C GLU A 190 -71.57 -49.46 25.39
N LEU A 191 -71.57 -48.60 24.36
CA LEU A 191 -72.80 -48.16 23.70
C LEU A 191 -73.48 -49.32 22.94
N ARG A 192 -72.68 -50.14 22.26
CA ARG A 192 -73.16 -51.36 21.58
C ARG A 192 -73.80 -52.32 22.57
N ASN A 193 -73.13 -52.61 23.69
CA ASN A 193 -73.65 -53.49 24.73
C ASN A 193 -74.97 -52.95 25.32
N LYS A 194 -75.10 -51.64 25.52
CA LYS A 194 -76.36 -51.02 25.95
C LYS A 194 -77.49 -51.24 24.95
N TYR A 195 -77.23 -51.08 23.65
CA TYR A 195 -78.25 -51.32 22.62
C TYR A 195 -78.57 -52.80 22.44
N GLU A 196 -77.59 -53.70 22.55
CA GLU A 196 -77.82 -55.15 22.55
C GLU A 196 -78.69 -55.57 23.73
N GLN A 197 -78.42 -55.05 24.95
CA GLN A 197 -79.28 -55.26 26.12
C GLN A 197 -80.71 -54.74 25.91
N GLN A 198 -80.87 -53.51 25.41
CA GLN A 198 -82.20 -52.96 25.11
C GLN A 198 -82.95 -53.80 24.06
N PHE A 199 -82.22 -54.33 23.07
CA PHE A 199 -82.79 -55.19 22.05
C PHE A 199 -83.23 -56.55 22.63
N GLU A 200 -82.41 -57.15 23.49
CA GLU A 200 -82.73 -58.40 24.18
C GLU A 200 -83.91 -58.25 25.14
N GLU A 201 -83.95 -57.16 25.92
CA GLU A 201 -85.10 -56.82 26.77
C GLU A 201 -86.37 -56.65 25.92
N ALA A 202 -86.32 -55.87 24.83
CA ALA A 202 -87.45 -55.70 23.93
C ALA A 202 -87.90 -57.05 23.33
N ARG A 203 -86.97 -57.90 22.91
CA ARG A 203 -87.26 -59.25 22.42
C ARG A 203 -87.93 -60.10 23.48
N GLN A 204 -87.42 -60.12 24.71
CA GLN A 204 -88.02 -60.87 25.82
C GLN A 204 -89.42 -60.36 26.14
N THR A 205 -89.66 -59.05 26.11
CA THR A 205 -91.02 -58.49 26.32
C THR A 205 -91.99 -58.89 25.22
N LEU A 206 -91.55 -58.95 23.96
CA LEU A 206 -92.36 -59.41 22.84
C LEU A 206 -92.64 -60.92 22.93
N GLU A 207 -91.64 -61.74 23.25
CA GLU A 207 -91.83 -63.17 23.47
C GLU A 207 -92.77 -63.45 24.65
N LEU A 208 -92.70 -62.65 25.72
CA LEU A 208 -93.63 -62.74 26.84
C LEU A 208 -95.05 -62.33 26.41
N ARG A 209 -95.18 -61.26 25.63
CA ARG A 209 -96.46 -60.82 25.07
C ARG A 209 -97.07 -61.87 24.15
N GLU A 210 -96.27 -62.48 23.27
CA GLU A 210 -96.71 -63.58 22.40
C GLU A 210 -97.18 -64.77 23.24
N LYS A 211 -96.44 -65.17 24.28
CA LYS A 211 -96.86 -66.24 25.20
C LYS A 211 -98.18 -65.90 25.92
N VAL A 212 -98.35 -64.66 26.37
CA VAL A 212 -99.60 -64.20 27.00
C VAL A 212 -100.75 -64.22 25.98
N GLU A 213 -100.55 -63.69 24.77
CA GLU A 213 -101.57 -63.71 23.70
C GLU A 213 -101.93 -65.15 23.29
N VAL A 214 -100.95 -66.05 23.22
CA VAL A 214 -101.17 -67.49 22.97
C VAL A 214 -101.97 -68.11 24.11
N HIS A 215 -101.61 -67.87 25.37
CA HIS A 215 -102.37 -68.38 26.50
C HIS A 215 -103.79 -67.81 26.55
N GLU A 216 -104.00 -66.52 26.26
CA GLU A 216 -105.35 -65.96 26.16
C GLU A 216 -106.15 -66.59 25.00
N VAL A 217 -105.51 -66.85 23.85
CA VAL A 217 -106.15 -67.55 22.72
C VAL A 217 -106.44 -69.00 23.08
N GLU A 218 -105.54 -69.69 23.78
CA GLU A 218 -105.75 -71.05 24.28
C GLU A 218 -106.88 -71.08 25.31
N GLU A 219 -106.96 -70.14 26.23
CA GLU A 219 -108.07 -70.02 27.19
C GLU A 219 -109.39 -69.74 26.47
N ARG A 220 -109.41 -68.80 25.51
CA ARG A 220 -110.60 -68.56 24.67
C ARG A 220 -110.99 -69.79 23.86
N LYS A 221 -110.01 -70.51 23.30
CA LYS A 221 -110.25 -71.77 22.56
C LYS A 221 -110.69 -72.89 23.49
N ASN A 222 -110.16 -72.99 24.70
CA ASN A 222 -110.55 -73.99 25.69
C ASN A 222 -111.95 -73.71 26.22
N LEU A 223 -112.27 -72.44 26.48
CA LEU A 223 -113.64 -71.98 26.75
C LEU A 223 -114.54 -72.33 25.57
N HIS A 224 -114.15 -71.99 24.34
CA HIS A 224 -114.92 -72.32 23.15
C HIS A 224 -115.05 -73.83 22.91
N ILE A 225 -114.02 -74.64 23.20
CA ILE A 225 -114.08 -76.11 23.16
C ILE A 225 -115.02 -76.62 24.23
N ASN A 226 -115.01 -76.05 25.44
CA ASN A 226 -115.93 -76.43 26.50
C ASN A 226 -117.38 -76.03 26.15
N GLU A 227 -117.58 -74.84 25.59
CA GLU A 227 -118.86 -74.38 25.06
C GLU A 227 -119.31 -75.21 23.87
N LEU A 228 -118.40 -75.59 22.96
CA LEU A 228 -118.66 -76.44 21.81
C LEU A 228 -118.90 -77.88 22.26
N MET A 229 -118.28 -78.36 23.34
CA MET A 229 -118.56 -79.65 23.97
C MET A 229 -119.92 -79.63 24.66
N ALA A 230 -120.29 -78.53 25.31
CA ALA A 230 -121.62 -78.32 25.89
C ALA A 230 -122.69 -78.16 24.81
N SER A 231 -122.40 -77.42 23.75
CA SER A 231 -123.23 -77.23 22.57
C SER A 231 -123.31 -78.51 21.77
N HIS A 232 -122.24 -79.29 21.61
CA HIS A 232 -122.30 -80.62 21.01
C HIS A 232 -123.04 -81.60 21.90
N ARG A 233 -122.94 -81.55 23.23
CA ARG A 233 -123.82 -82.34 24.10
C ARG A 233 -125.28 -81.92 23.92
N SER A 234 -125.56 -80.62 23.89
CA SER A 234 -126.89 -80.07 23.62
C SER A 234 -127.38 -80.32 22.20
N ALA A 235 -126.50 -80.37 21.22
CA ALA A 235 -126.77 -80.63 19.80
C ALA A 235 -126.80 -82.12 19.54
N PHE A 236 -126.15 -82.98 20.33
CA PHE A 236 -126.37 -84.41 20.36
C PHE A 236 -127.69 -84.72 21.08
N GLU A 237 -128.06 -83.97 22.11
CA GLU A 237 -129.40 -84.01 22.72
C GLU A 237 -130.47 -83.47 21.77
N GLN A 238 -130.20 -82.39 21.02
CA GLN A 238 -131.08 -81.82 20.01
C GLN A 238 -131.12 -82.65 18.74
N ILE A 239 -130.03 -83.19 18.19
CA ILE A 239 -130.03 -84.15 17.07
C ILE A 239 -130.71 -85.46 17.49
N LYS A 240 -130.57 -85.87 18.76
CA LYS A 240 -131.36 -86.97 19.31
C LYS A 240 -132.85 -86.62 19.47
N ALA A 241 -133.20 -85.33 19.59
CA ALA A 241 -134.59 -84.84 19.63
C ALA A 241 -135.15 -84.46 18.24
N GLU A 242 -134.32 -84.08 17.27
CA GLU A 242 -134.62 -83.58 15.92
C GLU A 242 -134.36 -84.63 14.83
N LEU A 243 -134.00 -85.85 15.22
CA LEU A 243 -134.32 -87.05 14.44
C LEU A 243 -135.85 -87.29 14.34
N GLN A 244 -136.65 -86.35 14.85
CA GLN A 244 -138.06 -86.17 14.58
C GLN A 244 -138.27 -84.87 13.76
N PHE A 245 -138.29 -85.02 12.42
CA PHE A 245 -138.70 -84.09 11.33
C PHE A 245 -137.65 -83.17 10.61
N PRO A 246 -137.77 -82.88 9.28
CA PRO A 246 -136.65 -82.41 8.42
C PRO A 246 -136.72 -80.99 7.78
N MET A 247 -135.54 -80.29 7.68
CA MET A 247 -134.96 -79.38 6.61
C MET A 247 -135.69 -78.06 6.13
N PRO A 248 -135.12 -77.10 5.30
CA PRO A 248 -133.74 -76.56 4.97
C PRO A 248 -133.61 -75.00 4.63
N SER A 249 -132.38 -74.47 4.29
CA SER A 249 -131.97 -73.68 3.06
C SER A 249 -131.05 -72.39 3.13
N ASN A 250 -130.30 -72.14 2.02
CA ASN A 250 -129.16 -71.23 1.67
C ASN A 250 -129.53 -70.02 0.74
N ALA A 251 -128.59 -69.07 0.47
CA ALA A 251 -128.24 -68.45 -0.86
C ALA A 251 -128.24 -66.89 -1.09
N ALA A 252 -127.25 -66.12 -0.60
CA ALA A 252 -127.14 -64.67 -0.94
C ALA A 252 -125.72 -64.09 -1.25
N TYR A 253 -124.64 -64.87 -1.22
CA TYR A 253 -123.27 -64.32 -1.06
C TYR A 253 -122.45 -64.05 -2.34
N TYR A 254 -122.96 -64.32 -3.56
CA TYR A 254 -122.10 -64.43 -4.75
C TYR A 254 -122.22 -63.35 -5.84
N ASN A 255 -123.00 -62.27 -5.67
CA ASN A 255 -123.24 -61.30 -6.76
C ASN A 255 -122.35 -60.02 -6.71
N ASP A 256 -121.96 -59.54 -5.51
CA ASP A 256 -121.35 -58.20 -5.37
C ASP A 256 -119.88 -58.09 -5.82
N ILE A 257 -119.14 -59.20 -5.91
CA ILE A 257 -117.68 -59.20 -6.15
C ILE A 257 -117.30 -58.80 -7.60
N THR A 258 -118.26 -58.82 -8.54
CA THR A 258 -117.96 -58.60 -9.97
C THR A 258 -118.00 -57.13 -10.41
N HIS A 259 -118.65 -56.25 -9.65
CA HIS A 259 -118.85 -54.84 -10.04
C HIS A 259 -117.63 -53.95 -9.75
N ASP A 260 -116.94 -54.15 -8.62
CA ASP A 260 -115.84 -53.30 -8.16
C ASP A 260 -114.57 -53.39 -9.05
N ASN A 261 -114.30 -54.58 -9.59
CA ASN A 261 -113.10 -54.81 -10.40
C ASN A 261 -113.07 -54.01 -11.72
N LEU A 262 -114.23 -53.61 -12.24
CA LEU A 262 -114.34 -52.90 -13.51
C LEU A 262 -114.13 -51.39 -13.39
N GLN A 263 -114.34 -50.80 -12.21
CA GLN A 263 -114.12 -49.38 -11.95
C GLN A 263 -112.62 -49.07 -11.77
N LEU A 264 -111.89 -49.90 -11.04
CA LEU A 264 -110.45 -49.75 -10.79
C LEU A 264 -109.61 -49.72 -12.08
N ILE A 265 -109.99 -50.52 -13.08
CA ILE A 265 -109.27 -50.60 -14.37
C ILE A 265 -109.36 -49.28 -15.16
N LYS A 266 -110.46 -48.52 -15.03
CA LYS A 266 -110.63 -47.24 -15.74
C LYS A 266 -109.78 -46.12 -15.12
N GLU A 267 -109.65 -46.09 -13.80
CA GLU A 267 -108.84 -45.09 -13.08
C GLU A 267 -107.35 -45.26 -13.38
N LEU A 268 -106.83 -46.48 -13.30
CA LEU A 268 -105.42 -46.76 -13.60
C LEU A 268 -105.02 -46.38 -15.03
N ARG A 269 -105.93 -46.53 -16.01
CA ARG A 269 -105.66 -46.09 -17.39
C ARG A 269 -105.56 -44.57 -17.52
N LYS A 270 -106.33 -43.81 -16.74
CA LYS A 270 -106.27 -42.35 -16.71
C LYS A 270 -104.98 -41.85 -16.05
N ASP A 271 -104.54 -42.49 -14.96
CA ASP A 271 -103.29 -42.13 -14.28
C ASP A 271 -102.07 -42.37 -15.17
N ILE A 272 -102.08 -43.45 -15.97
CA ILE A 272 -101.00 -43.74 -16.92
C ILE A 272 -100.90 -42.67 -18.02
N THR A 273 -102.02 -42.15 -18.53
CA THR A 273 -101.98 -41.09 -19.56
C THR A 273 -101.52 -39.76 -18.98
N GLU A 274 -101.95 -39.41 -17.76
CA GLU A 274 -101.47 -38.22 -17.05
C GLU A 274 -99.99 -38.29 -16.69
N MET A 275 -99.48 -39.44 -16.22
CA MET A 275 -98.05 -39.67 -15.97
C MET A 275 -97.22 -39.48 -17.24
N LYS A 276 -97.67 -40.01 -18.38
CA LYS A 276 -96.97 -39.84 -19.67
C LYS A 276 -96.93 -38.39 -20.13
N ALA A 277 -98.00 -37.61 -19.89
CA ALA A 277 -98.03 -36.19 -20.21
C ALA A 277 -97.03 -35.39 -19.33
N ARG A 278 -96.99 -35.68 -18.02
CA ARG A 278 -96.02 -35.07 -17.08
C ARG A 278 -94.59 -35.41 -17.46
N ALA A 279 -94.28 -36.66 -17.75
CA ALA A 279 -92.95 -37.10 -18.17
C ALA A 279 -92.46 -36.35 -19.43
N LYS A 280 -93.35 -36.07 -20.39
CA LYS A 280 -93.00 -35.32 -21.60
C LYS A 280 -92.68 -33.85 -21.32
N ILE A 281 -93.37 -33.22 -20.37
CA ILE A 281 -93.10 -31.84 -19.93
C ILE A 281 -91.76 -31.79 -19.19
N THR A 282 -91.54 -32.69 -18.23
CA THR A 282 -90.27 -32.77 -17.49
C THR A 282 -89.09 -33.06 -18.42
N TYR A 283 -89.27 -33.89 -19.45
CA TYR A 283 -88.24 -34.13 -20.46
C TYR A 283 -87.86 -32.87 -21.24
N LYS A 284 -88.83 -32.04 -21.64
CA LYS A 284 -88.56 -30.76 -22.30
C LYS A 284 -87.83 -29.78 -21.38
N GLN A 285 -88.27 -29.65 -20.12
CA GLN A 285 -87.60 -28.81 -19.12
C GLN A 285 -86.16 -29.28 -18.88
N MET A 286 -85.94 -30.58 -18.74
CA MET A 286 -84.60 -31.16 -18.62
C MET A 286 -83.72 -30.81 -19.82
N GLN A 287 -84.28 -30.85 -21.03
CA GLN A 287 -83.56 -30.52 -22.26
C GLN A 287 -83.24 -29.02 -22.36
N GLU A 288 -84.16 -28.13 -21.96
CA GLU A 288 -83.94 -26.68 -21.88
C GLU A 288 -82.86 -26.35 -20.85
N THR A 289 -82.93 -26.92 -19.64
CA THR A 289 -81.90 -26.75 -18.61
C THR A 289 -80.54 -27.30 -19.06
N GLN A 290 -80.51 -28.42 -19.79
CA GLN A 290 -79.28 -28.96 -20.34
C GLN A 290 -78.66 -27.99 -21.37
N GLN A 291 -79.47 -27.38 -22.23
CA GLN A 291 -79.01 -26.40 -23.21
C GLN A 291 -78.49 -25.13 -22.54
N GLU A 292 -79.20 -24.60 -21.54
CA GLU A 292 -78.74 -23.46 -20.75
C GLU A 292 -77.41 -23.75 -20.02
N ASN A 293 -77.27 -24.95 -19.45
CA ASN A 293 -76.04 -25.36 -18.77
C ASN A 293 -74.85 -25.43 -19.75
N VAL A 294 -75.07 -25.94 -20.96
CA VAL A 294 -74.06 -25.94 -22.03
C VAL A 294 -73.70 -24.51 -22.46
N GLN A 295 -74.69 -23.62 -22.60
CA GLN A 295 -74.47 -22.23 -22.97
C GLN A 295 -73.68 -21.44 -21.91
N LEU A 296 -73.91 -21.71 -20.62
CA LEU A 296 -73.23 -21.02 -19.50
C LEU A 296 -71.82 -21.57 -19.21
N ARG A 297 -71.52 -22.81 -19.63
CA ARG A 297 -70.25 -23.47 -19.32
C ARG A 297 -69.03 -22.80 -19.96
N GLU A 298 -69.12 -22.41 -21.23
CA GLU A 298 -68.02 -21.73 -21.93
C GLU A 298 -67.74 -20.31 -21.41
N PRO A 299 -68.74 -19.43 -21.19
CA PRO A 299 -68.54 -18.15 -20.52
C PRO A 299 -67.90 -18.29 -19.14
N LEU A 300 -68.35 -19.26 -18.33
CA LEU A 300 -67.76 -19.52 -17.02
C LEU A 300 -66.28 -19.94 -17.13
N ARG A 301 -65.96 -20.80 -18.11
CA ARG A 301 -64.58 -21.22 -18.38
C ARG A 301 -63.69 -20.04 -18.81
N GLN A 302 -64.20 -19.15 -19.67
CA GLN A 302 -63.47 -17.94 -20.09
C GLN A 302 -63.22 -17.00 -18.91
N GLN A 303 -64.22 -16.79 -18.04
CA GLN A 303 -64.06 -15.96 -16.83
C GLN A 303 -63.05 -16.58 -15.85
N GLN A 304 -63.07 -17.90 -15.67
CA GLN A 304 -62.08 -18.61 -14.86
C GLN A 304 -60.66 -18.45 -15.44
N GLN A 305 -60.48 -18.56 -16.75
CA GLN A 305 -59.18 -18.34 -17.40
C GLN A 305 -58.71 -16.89 -17.26
N LEU A 306 -59.61 -15.92 -17.41
CA LEU A 306 -59.29 -14.49 -17.20
C LEU A 306 -58.89 -14.21 -15.76
N LYS A 307 -59.59 -14.78 -14.79
CA LYS A 307 -59.22 -14.70 -13.37
C LYS A 307 -57.81 -15.20 -13.13
N VAL A 308 -57.46 -16.37 -13.66
CA VAL A 308 -56.10 -16.93 -13.52
C VAL A 308 -55.05 -16.03 -14.18
N LYS A 309 -55.31 -15.49 -15.37
CA LYS A 309 -54.41 -14.55 -16.04
C LYS A 309 -54.20 -13.26 -15.23
N LEU A 310 -55.28 -12.70 -14.67
CA LEU A 310 -55.22 -11.51 -13.82
C LEU A 310 -54.48 -11.80 -12.51
N GLU A 311 -54.69 -12.95 -11.89
CA GLU A 311 -53.93 -13.37 -10.71
C GLU A 311 -52.43 -13.52 -11.01
N GLN A 312 -52.06 -14.04 -12.18
CA GLN A 312 -50.66 -14.11 -12.62
C GLN A 312 -50.08 -12.71 -12.84
N GLN A 313 -50.80 -11.82 -13.52
CA GLN A 313 -50.38 -10.42 -13.72
C GLN A 313 -50.21 -9.68 -12.38
N LEU A 314 -51.10 -9.92 -11.42
CA LEU A 314 -51.00 -9.36 -10.07
C LEU A 314 -49.73 -9.84 -9.36
N ARG A 315 -49.37 -11.12 -9.50
CA ARG A 315 -48.11 -11.66 -8.95
C ARG A 315 -46.89 -11.00 -9.58
N PHE A 316 -46.88 -10.78 -10.89
CA PHE A 316 -45.79 -10.04 -11.54
C PHE A 316 -45.71 -8.60 -11.05
N TYR A 317 -46.85 -7.90 -10.98
CA TYR A 317 -46.90 -6.53 -10.47
C TYR A 317 -46.38 -6.41 -9.03
N VAL A 318 -46.71 -7.36 -8.14
CA VAL A 318 -46.18 -7.39 -6.77
C VAL A 318 -44.67 -7.61 -6.76
N LYS A 319 -44.15 -8.51 -7.61
CA LYS A 319 -42.70 -8.72 -7.76
C LYS A 319 -41.99 -7.45 -8.26
N ASP A 320 -42.55 -6.80 -9.28
CA ASP A 320 -41.98 -5.58 -9.86
C ASP A 320 -42.00 -4.42 -8.85
N LYS A 321 -43.07 -4.31 -8.05
CA LYS A 321 -43.18 -3.34 -6.96
C LYS A 321 -42.08 -3.55 -5.90
N MET A 322 -41.83 -4.80 -5.50
CA MET A 322 -40.75 -5.13 -4.57
C MET A 322 -39.37 -4.85 -5.17
N ALA A 323 -39.16 -5.20 -6.44
CA ALA A 323 -37.92 -4.90 -7.15
C ALA A 323 -37.67 -3.38 -7.23
N LEU A 324 -38.71 -2.59 -7.54
CA LEU A 324 -38.64 -1.13 -7.57
C LEU A 324 -38.31 -0.54 -6.20
N GLN A 325 -38.89 -1.08 -5.12
CA GLN A 325 -38.55 -0.67 -3.75
C GLN A 325 -37.08 -0.96 -3.42
N ASN A 326 -36.57 -2.14 -3.78
CA ASN A 326 -35.18 -2.51 -3.57
C ASN A 326 -34.22 -1.62 -4.39
N ILE A 327 -34.56 -1.32 -5.64
CA ILE A 327 -33.78 -0.41 -6.49
C ILE A 327 -33.77 0.99 -5.90
N ARG A 328 -34.91 1.52 -5.46
CA ARG A 328 -34.98 2.84 -4.80
C ARG A 328 -34.16 2.89 -3.51
N ALA A 329 -34.20 1.84 -2.69
CA ALA A 329 -33.36 1.75 -1.50
C ALA A 329 -31.86 1.75 -1.87
N ARG A 330 -31.46 1.00 -2.90
CA ARG A 330 -30.09 1.02 -3.41
C ARG A 330 -29.69 2.37 -3.99
N ASP A 331 -30.59 3.03 -4.69
CA ASP A 331 -30.36 4.35 -5.30
C ASP A 331 -30.10 5.40 -4.22
N THR A 332 -30.94 5.45 -3.18
CA THR A 332 -30.72 6.35 -2.03
C THR A 332 -29.38 6.09 -1.32
N GLN A 333 -28.99 4.83 -1.13
CA GLN A 333 -27.67 4.49 -0.58
C GLN A 333 -26.51 4.93 -1.50
N LEU A 334 -26.67 4.80 -2.82
CA LEU A 334 -25.66 5.26 -3.78
C LEU A 334 -25.58 6.79 -3.80
N GLU A 335 -26.70 7.50 -3.70
CA GLU A 335 -26.72 8.95 -3.59
C GLU A 335 -26.00 9.45 -2.32
N GLU A 336 -26.20 8.78 -1.19
CA GLU A 336 -25.48 9.06 0.06
C GLU A 336 -23.97 8.85 -0.09
N LYS A 337 -23.56 7.73 -0.70
CA LYS A 337 -22.15 7.47 -1.01
C LYS A 337 -21.55 8.52 -1.94
N VAL A 338 -22.28 8.95 -2.97
CA VAL A 338 -21.84 10.01 -3.87
C VAL A 338 -21.72 11.34 -3.13
N LYS A 339 -22.66 11.68 -2.24
CA LYS A 339 -22.58 12.90 -1.41
C LYS A 339 -21.38 12.85 -0.48
N ALA A 340 -21.15 11.72 0.20
CA ALA A 340 -19.98 11.53 1.07
C ALA A 340 -18.66 11.64 0.31
N ALA A 341 -18.57 11.01 -0.87
CA ALA A 341 -17.38 11.11 -1.73
C ALA A 341 -17.12 12.53 -2.21
N LYS A 342 -18.18 13.28 -2.58
CA LYS A 342 -18.06 14.70 -2.95
C LYS A 342 -17.56 15.56 -1.78
N GLN A 343 -18.07 15.33 -0.57
CA GLN A 343 -17.61 16.04 0.62
C GLN A 343 -16.15 15.73 0.94
N HIS A 344 -15.75 14.46 0.87
CA HIS A 344 -14.36 14.04 1.05
C HIS A 344 -13.44 14.69 0.02
N ASN A 345 -13.80 14.65 -1.26
CA ASN A 345 -13.01 15.30 -2.32
C ASN A 345 -12.87 16.80 -2.07
N HIS A 346 -13.94 17.48 -1.65
CA HIS A 346 -13.86 18.90 -1.30
C HIS A 346 -12.91 19.17 -0.12
N GLN A 347 -12.93 18.32 0.91
CA GLN A 347 -11.98 18.42 2.03
C GLN A 347 -10.53 18.22 1.59
N VAL A 348 -10.27 17.22 0.74
CA VAL A 348 -8.94 16.97 0.18
C VAL A 348 -8.47 18.13 -0.69
N GLU A 349 -9.33 18.71 -1.52
CA GLU A 349 -9.01 19.91 -2.31
C GLU A 349 -8.66 21.10 -1.42
N GLN A 350 -9.42 21.33 -0.34
CA GLN A 350 -9.10 22.37 0.63
C GLN A 350 -7.74 22.13 1.32
N GLN A 351 -7.42 20.88 1.68
CA GLN A 351 -6.12 20.52 2.25
C GLN A 351 -4.99 20.74 1.25
N LYS A 352 -5.18 20.33 -0.01
CA LYS A 352 -4.23 20.58 -1.10
C LYS A 352 -3.96 22.08 -1.25
N HIS A 353 -4.99 22.92 -1.29
CA HIS A 353 -4.81 24.37 -1.39
C HIS A 353 -4.15 25.01 -0.17
N LYS A 354 -4.26 24.42 1.02
CA LYS A 354 -3.50 24.86 2.20
C LYS A 354 -2.02 24.50 2.04
N LEU A 355 -1.73 23.25 1.66
CA LEU A 355 -0.35 22.80 1.42
C LEU A 355 0.33 23.59 0.31
N GLU A 356 -0.36 23.90 -0.79
CA GLU A 356 0.17 24.75 -1.86
C GLU A 356 0.53 26.16 -1.37
N ARG A 357 -0.30 26.74 -0.49
CA ARG A 357 0.00 28.03 0.16
C ARG A 357 1.22 27.94 1.06
N ASP A 358 1.29 26.90 1.90
CA ASP A 358 2.40 26.68 2.81
C ASP A 358 3.72 26.48 2.05
N ILE A 359 3.72 25.67 0.99
CA ILE A 359 4.88 25.49 0.10
C ILE A 359 5.31 26.83 -0.50
N GLY A 360 4.36 27.64 -0.97
CA GLY A 360 4.62 28.99 -1.47
C GLY A 360 5.27 29.90 -0.43
N GLU A 361 4.79 29.86 0.81
CA GLU A 361 5.38 30.62 1.92
C GLU A 361 6.78 30.16 2.28
N TYR A 362 7.00 28.85 2.44
CA TYR A 362 8.31 28.29 2.76
C TYR A 362 9.34 28.58 1.66
N THR A 363 8.93 28.48 0.40
CA THR A 363 9.79 28.82 -0.75
C THR A 363 10.20 30.30 -0.72
N ARG A 364 9.27 31.20 -0.39
CA ARG A 364 9.57 32.63 -0.22
C ARG A 364 10.51 32.88 0.96
N ARG A 365 10.25 32.26 2.12
CA ARG A 365 11.12 32.39 3.31
C ARG A 365 12.53 31.89 3.02
N LEU A 366 12.67 30.74 2.37
CA LEU A 366 13.96 30.17 2.00
C LEU A 366 14.71 31.08 1.02
N ARG A 367 14.03 31.64 0.02
CA ARG A 367 14.64 32.61 -0.90
C ARG A 367 15.15 33.85 -0.16
N ASN A 368 14.36 34.39 0.77
CA ASN A 368 14.75 35.55 1.56
C ASN A 368 15.95 35.24 2.48
N LEU A 369 15.94 34.08 3.15
CA LEU A 369 17.09 33.65 3.96
C LEU A 369 18.34 33.48 3.11
N GLN A 370 18.23 32.89 1.92
CA GLN A 370 19.34 32.77 0.98
C GLN A 370 19.87 34.14 0.55
N SER A 371 19.00 35.09 0.18
CA SER A 371 19.44 36.44 -0.18
C SER A 371 20.13 37.15 0.99
N ASP A 372 19.59 37.04 2.20
CA ASP A 372 20.18 37.65 3.39
C ASP A 372 21.53 37.04 3.74
N THR A 373 21.65 35.71 3.65
CA THR A 373 22.93 35.02 3.86
C THR A 373 23.95 35.41 2.80
N ASN A 374 23.55 35.51 1.53
CA ASN A 374 24.42 35.91 0.44
C ASN A 374 24.88 37.36 0.59
N LEU A 375 23.99 38.26 1.03
CA LEU A 375 24.36 39.65 1.30
C LEU A 375 25.37 39.74 2.46
N ARG A 376 25.16 38.98 3.54
CA ARG A 376 26.08 38.93 4.68
C ARG A 376 27.43 38.34 4.30
N THR A 377 27.47 37.26 3.52
CA THR A 377 28.72 36.67 3.06
C THR A 377 29.44 37.61 2.11
N GLN A 378 28.73 38.23 1.17
CA GLN A 378 29.30 39.23 0.26
C GLN A 378 29.89 40.42 1.03
N ALA A 379 29.18 40.95 2.03
CA ALA A 379 29.69 42.02 2.89
C ALA A 379 30.97 41.60 3.65
N LYS A 380 31.02 40.37 4.18
CA LYS A 380 32.24 39.82 4.81
C LYS A 380 33.39 39.70 3.82
N VAL A 381 33.12 39.19 2.61
CA VAL A 381 34.12 39.08 1.54
C VAL A 381 34.67 40.45 1.19
N MET A 382 33.81 41.45 0.96
CA MET A 382 34.25 42.83 0.67
C MET A 382 35.12 43.42 1.78
N LEU A 383 34.75 43.18 3.05
CA LEU A 383 35.54 43.65 4.20
C LEU A 383 36.92 42.97 4.25
N TYR A 384 36.99 41.66 4.01
CA TYR A 384 38.26 40.94 3.94
C TYR A 384 39.11 41.38 2.76
N GLU A 385 38.52 41.57 1.58
CA GLU A 385 39.23 42.14 0.42
C GLU A 385 39.80 43.52 0.73
N GLN A 386 39.05 44.39 1.41
CA GLN A 386 39.54 45.70 1.82
C GLN A 386 40.69 45.59 2.83
N LYS A 387 40.60 44.67 3.80
CA LYS A 387 41.68 44.42 4.78
C LYS A 387 42.94 43.92 4.09
N VAL A 388 42.81 42.98 3.14
CA VAL A 388 43.92 42.46 2.35
C VAL A 388 44.54 43.56 1.49
N LYS A 389 43.74 44.39 0.82
CA LYS A 389 44.24 45.55 0.06
C LYS A 389 45.02 46.54 0.93
N LYS A 390 44.53 46.84 2.14
CA LYS A 390 45.25 47.68 3.12
C LYS A 390 46.57 47.05 3.58
N MET A 391 46.57 45.74 3.84
CA MET A 391 47.81 45.02 4.20
C MET A 391 48.81 45.00 3.05
N LEU A 392 48.37 44.79 1.81
CA LEU A 392 49.23 44.80 0.62
C LEU A 392 49.84 46.19 0.38
N THR A 393 49.05 47.25 0.46
CA THR A 393 49.56 48.63 0.33
C THR A 393 50.58 48.96 1.43
N SER A 394 50.30 48.58 2.68
CA SER A 394 51.27 48.74 3.79
C SER A 394 52.56 47.94 3.55
N LEU A 395 52.45 46.71 3.04
CA LEU A 395 53.59 45.87 2.71
C LEU A 395 54.43 46.48 1.57
N GLU A 396 53.80 47.00 0.52
CA GLU A 396 54.47 47.73 -0.55
C GLU A 396 55.20 48.98 -0.04
N GLU A 397 54.59 49.75 0.85
CA GLU A 397 55.23 50.90 1.49
C GLU A 397 56.46 50.48 2.30
N LYS A 398 56.33 49.44 3.13
CA LYS A 398 57.46 48.89 3.90
C LYS A 398 58.57 48.35 3.01
N PHE A 399 58.24 47.73 1.88
CA PHE A 399 59.23 47.32 0.89
C PHE A 399 59.96 48.51 0.26
N ARG A 400 59.25 49.60 -0.07
CA ARG A 400 59.87 50.84 -0.58
C ARG A 400 60.76 51.50 0.47
N GLU A 401 60.32 51.58 1.73
CA GLU A 401 61.13 52.08 2.84
C GLU A 401 62.42 51.27 3.00
N ARG A 402 62.31 49.93 3.00
CA ARG A 402 63.47 49.04 3.06
C ARG A 402 64.45 49.27 1.92
N GLN A 403 63.96 49.35 0.68
CA GLN A 403 64.81 49.63 -0.48
C GLN A 403 65.55 50.97 -0.33
N ARG A 404 64.86 52.03 0.12
CA ARG A 404 65.49 53.34 0.40
C ARG A 404 66.58 53.26 1.47
N LEU A 405 66.35 52.53 2.56
CA LEU A 405 67.34 52.37 3.62
C LEU A 405 68.59 51.63 3.13
N VAL A 406 68.41 50.54 2.37
CA VAL A 406 69.53 49.80 1.76
C VAL A 406 70.36 50.71 0.86
N THR A 407 69.72 51.54 0.03
CA THR A 407 70.44 52.50 -0.83
C THR A 407 71.15 53.60 -0.03
N THR A 408 70.56 54.08 1.07
CA THR A 408 71.11 55.17 1.88
C THR A 408 72.32 54.71 2.70
N LEU A 409 72.25 53.50 3.27
CA LEU A 409 73.29 52.91 4.10
C LEU A 409 74.47 52.35 3.29
N LYS A 410 74.38 52.31 1.94
CA LYS A 410 75.38 51.74 1.03
C LYS A 410 75.86 50.35 1.47
N LEU A 411 74.96 49.56 2.04
CA LEU A 411 75.29 48.21 2.50
C LEU A 411 75.57 47.33 1.28
N SER A 412 76.61 46.49 1.38
CA SER A 412 76.85 45.44 0.38
C SER A 412 75.61 44.51 0.33
N PRO A 413 75.10 44.16 -0.86
CA PRO A 413 73.92 43.30 -1.01
C PRO A 413 74.01 41.99 -0.22
N GLU A 414 75.22 41.43 -0.12
CA GLU A 414 75.48 40.18 0.58
C GLU A 414 75.36 40.32 2.12
N ALA A 415 75.83 41.43 2.68
CA ALA A 415 75.74 41.70 4.11
C ALA A 415 74.29 41.99 4.54
N ALA A 416 73.52 42.71 3.71
CA ALA A 416 72.10 42.98 3.96
C ALA A 416 71.26 41.70 3.91
N MET A 417 71.51 40.82 2.92
CA MET A 417 70.86 39.50 2.82
C MET A 417 71.18 38.61 4.02
N HIS A 418 72.42 38.62 4.51
CA HIS A 418 72.81 37.82 5.67
C HIS A 418 72.11 38.29 6.96
N ILE A 419 72.03 39.60 7.18
CA ILE A 419 71.31 40.17 8.33
C ILE A 419 69.80 39.89 8.23
N GLU A 420 69.21 40.00 7.03
CA GLU A 420 67.79 39.67 6.80
C GLU A 420 67.50 38.20 7.10
N GLU A 421 68.38 37.28 6.70
CA GLU A 421 68.23 35.85 6.95
C GLU A 421 68.35 35.53 8.45
N LEU A 422 69.29 36.15 9.17
CA LEU A 422 69.41 35.98 10.63
C LEU A 422 68.18 36.51 11.37
N LEU A 423 67.68 37.70 11.00
CA LEU A 423 66.46 38.26 11.57
C LEU A 423 65.25 37.38 11.24
N ARG A 424 65.13 36.89 10.00
CA ARG A 424 64.05 36.01 9.58
C ARG A 424 64.04 34.70 10.39
N ARG A 425 65.20 34.08 10.59
CA ARG A 425 65.31 32.88 11.44
C ARG A 425 64.89 33.16 12.86
N SER A 426 65.37 34.25 13.46
CA SER A 426 64.96 34.64 14.81
C SER A 426 63.45 34.91 14.91
N PHE A 427 62.84 35.58 13.92
CA PHE A 427 61.39 35.79 13.89
C PHE A 427 60.61 34.47 13.70
N CYS A 428 61.10 33.55 12.89
CA CYS A 428 60.51 32.22 12.75
C CYS A 428 60.57 31.45 14.07
N GLU A 429 61.74 31.39 14.71
CA GLU A 429 61.91 30.75 16.02
C GLU A 429 60.98 31.35 17.08
N LYS A 430 60.87 32.68 17.14
CA LYS A 430 59.96 33.35 18.08
C LYS A 430 58.48 33.13 17.75
N ASN A 431 58.11 33.08 16.48
CA ASN A 431 56.74 32.76 16.11
C ASN A 431 56.40 31.30 16.43
N ASP A 432 57.33 30.37 16.23
CA ASP A 432 57.16 28.97 16.61
C ASP A 432 57.04 28.85 18.14
N GLU A 433 57.87 29.55 18.91
CA GLU A 433 57.73 29.66 20.38
C GLU A 433 56.35 30.23 20.79
N ILE A 434 55.84 31.24 20.08
CA ILE A 434 54.51 31.80 20.35
C ILE A 434 53.42 30.77 20.07
N GLU A 435 53.51 30.03 18.96
CA GLU A 435 52.53 29.00 18.61
C GLU A 435 52.57 27.81 19.57
N THR A 436 53.76 27.39 20.02
CA THR A 436 53.88 26.33 21.04
C THR A 436 53.31 26.79 22.38
N LEU A 437 53.63 28.00 22.83
CA LEU A 437 53.07 28.58 24.06
C LEU A 437 51.55 28.75 23.98
N ARG A 438 51.02 29.17 22.83
CA ARG A 438 49.58 29.19 22.57
C ARG A 438 48.99 27.79 22.73
N ALA A 439 49.53 26.79 22.04
CA ALA A 439 49.04 25.42 22.13
C ALA A 439 49.13 24.83 23.55
N GLU A 440 50.14 25.20 24.33
CA GLU A 440 50.26 24.82 25.74
C GLU A 440 49.21 25.51 26.61
N LEU A 441 48.99 26.81 26.44
CA LEU A 441 47.91 27.54 27.11
C LEU A 441 46.55 26.95 26.77
N GLN A 442 46.31 26.57 25.52
CA GLN A 442 45.08 25.87 25.11
C GLN A 442 44.90 24.53 25.85
N ARG A 443 45.98 23.75 25.96
CA ARG A 443 45.95 22.47 26.69
C ARG A 443 45.69 22.66 28.17
N ILE A 444 46.31 23.66 28.80
CA ILE A 444 46.16 23.97 30.23
C ILE A 444 44.76 24.52 30.53
N ALA A 445 44.26 25.46 29.73
CA ALA A 445 42.92 26.01 29.89
C ALA A 445 41.86 24.92 29.78
N LYS A 446 42.07 23.96 28.88
CA LYS A 446 41.20 22.81 28.71
C LYS A 446 41.29 21.81 29.85
N SER A 447 42.50 21.42 30.28
CA SER A 447 42.65 20.52 31.42
C SER A 447 42.08 21.14 32.70
N TYR A 448 42.22 22.46 32.87
CA TYR A 448 41.55 23.22 33.91
C TYR A 448 40.02 23.14 33.80
N ASN A 449 39.43 23.43 32.64
CA ASN A 449 37.99 23.34 32.45
C ASN A 449 37.46 21.90 32.68
N ASP A 450 38.15 20.89 32.18
CA ASP A 450 37.79 19.48 32.35
C ASP A 450 37.88 19.04 33.82
N THR A 451 38.92 19.46 34.54
CA THR A 451 39.06 19.18 35.98
C THR A 451 37.99 19.91 36.80
N VAL A 452 37.67 21.16 36.49
CA VAL A 452 36.58 21.90 37.12
C VAL A 452 35.24 21.21 36.88
N LEU A 453 34.96 20.73 35.67
CA LEU A 453 33.73 19.98 35.37
C LEU A 453 33.69 18.62 36.09
N ALA A 454 34.82 17.90 36.16
CA ALA A 454 34.93 16.65 36.91
C ALA A 454 34.76 16.86 38.43
N MET A 455 35.33 17.93 38.98
CA MET A 455 35.14 18.31 40.39
C MET A 455 33.69 18.69 40.66
N LYS A 456 33.08 19.54 39.82
CA LYS A 456 31.66 19.91 39.94
C LYS A 456 30.75 18.67 39.86
N SER A 457 31.02 17.73 38.94
CA SER A 457 30.23 16.50 38.86
C SER A 457 30.43 15.58 40.07
N ARG A 458 31.65 15.47 40.60
CA ARG A 458 31.94 14.68 41.80
C ARG A 458 31.32 15.28 43.07
N LEU A 459 31.36 16.61 43.23
CA LEU A 459 30.72 17.31 44.35
C LEU A 459 29.19 17.16 44.32
N LYS A 460 28.59 17.23 43.13
CA LYS A 460 27.17 16.91 42.93
C LYS A 460 26.84 15.47 43.35
N GLN A 461 27.68 14.49 43.00
CA GLN A 461 27.50 13.10 43.43
C GLN A 461 27.59 12.93 44.95
N LEU A 462 28.37 13.76 45.64
CA LEU A 462 28.54 13.74 47.10
C LEU A 462 27.47 14.57 47.84
N GLY A 463 26.49 15.15 47.13
CA GLY A 463 25.39 15.91 47.74
C GLY A 463 25.78 17.29 48.26
N VAL A 464 26.97 17.79 47.93
CA VAL A 464 27.42 19.13 48.29
C VAL A 464 26.98 20.09 47.19
N ASN A 465 26.19 21.12 47.52
CA ASN A 465 25.75 22.13 46.57
C ASN A 465 26.98 22.85 45.97
N SER A 466 27.23 22.58 44.68
CA SER A 466 28.38 23.07 43.92
C SER A 466 28.38 24.59 43.66
N ASP A 467 27.32 25.29 44.04
CA ASP A 467 27.11 26.71 43.76
C ASP A 467 27.89 27.63 44.71
N ALA A 468 28.49 27.08 45.77
CA ALA A 468 29.33 27.83 46.72
C ALA A 468 30.81 27.92 46.29
N LEU A 469 31.19 27.28 45.17
CA LEU A 469 32.57 27.26 44.65
C LEU A 469 32.62 28.05 43.34
N ASP A 470 33.16 29.26 43.39
CA ASP A 470 33.34 30.20 42.28
C ASP A 470 34.48 29.77 41.33
N PHE A 471 34.42 28.54 40.81
CA PHE A 471 35.29 28.15 39.70
C PHE A 471 34.67 28.64 38.39
N GLU A 472 35.14 29.79 37.92
CA GLU A 472 34.83 30.33 36.60
C GLU A 472 35.50 29.48 35.51
N LEU A 473 34.72 29.04 34.52
CA LEU A 473 35.28 28.39 33.35
C LEU A 473 35.92 29.44 32.45
N VAL A 474 37.06 29.11 31.86
CA VAL A 474 37.69 29.96 30.83
C VAL A 474 36.80 29.94 29.58
N GLN A 475 36.21 31.09 29.23
CA GLN A 475 35.18 31.23 28.17
C GLN A 475 35.74 31.55 26.77
N ASP A 476 37.04 31.80 26.64
CA ASP A 476 37.62 32.25 25.36
C ASP A 476 37.58 31.13 24.30
N THR A 477 36.54 31.19 23.45
CA THR A 477 36.24 30.20 22.40
C THR A 477 37.19 30.22 21.21
N GLU A 478 38.09 31.20 21.11
CA GLU A 478 39.07 31.28 20.01
C GLU A 478 40.21 30.25 20.17
N PHE A 479 40.33 29.61 21.34
CA PHE A 479 41.51 28.83 21.72
C PHE A 479 41.21 27.41 22.26
N ILE A 480 39.96 26.94 22.30
CA ILE A 480 39.65 25.64 22.95
C ILE A 480 39.20 24.60 21.91
N SER A 481 40.01 23.54 21.72
CA SER A 481 39.63 22.35 20.95
C SER A 481 38.58 21.53 21.69
N THR A 482 37.48 21.17 21.00
CA THR A 482 36.32 20.42 21.52
C THR A 482 36.52 18.91 21.70
N VAL A 483 37.72 18.37 21.42
CA VAL A 483 38.02 16.92 21.54
C VAL A 483 38.25 16.53 23.02
N PRO A 484 37.83 15.38 23.56
CA PRO A 484 38.09 15.05 24.97
C PRO A 484 39.59 14.84 25.27
N ALA A 485 40.11 15.32 26.40
CA ALA A 485 41.48 15.00 26.84
C ALA A 485 41.57 13.59 27.47
N PRO A 486 42.66 12.83 27.26
CA PRO A 486 42.83 11.51 27.86
C PRO A 486 43.02 11.62 29.39
N TYR A 487 42.30 10.79 30.12
CA TYR A 487 42.19 10.78 31.58
C TYR A 487 43.55 10.67 32.28
N LEU A 488 43.85 11.61 33.19
CA LEU A 488 44.89 11.43 34.20
C LEU A 488 44.33 10.48 35.27
N THR A 489 44.68 9.19 35.19
CA THR A 489 44.47 8.24 36.28
C THR A 489 45.44 8.55 37.41
N THR A 490 45.02 9.40 38.35
CA THR A 490 45.67 9.46 39.67
C THR A 490 45.29 8.20 40.45
N THR A 491 46.17 7.20 40.42
CA THR A 491 46.10 6.05 41.33
C THR A 491 46.38 6.53 42.76
N VAL A 492 45.34 6.61 43.59
CA VAL A 492 45.50 6.81 45.03
C VAL A 492 45.82 5.45 45.67
N PRO A 493 46.93 5.29 46.41
CA PRO A 493 47.21 4.05 47.12
C PRO A 493 46.29 3.95 48.33
N VAL A 494 45.47 2.90 48.37
CA VAL A 494 44.57 2.61 49.50
C VAL A 494 45.39 2.02 50.66
N ALA A 495 45.55 2.80 51.73
CA ALA A 495 46.02 2.28 53.01
C ALA A 495 44.86 1.58 53.74
N LYS A 496 45.05 0.30 54.06
CA LYS A 496 44.16 -0.50 54.91
C LYS A 496 44.15 0.05 56.34
N GLY A 497 42.98 0.22 56.95
CA GLY A 497 42.88 0.49 58.38
C GLY A 497 41.52 0.95 58.90
N ASN A 498 40.54 0.04 58.93
CA ASN A 498 39.56 -0.18 60.00
C ASN A 498 38.56 0.94 60.46
N PRO A 499 37.45 0.54 61.13
CA PRO A 499 36.11 1.04 60.85
C PRO A 499 35.49 1.88 61.99
N ILE A 500 34.22 2.26 61.78
CA ILE A 500 33.22 2.79 62.71
C ILE A 500 33.15 4.33 62.75
N LEU A 501 32.02 4.86 62.27
CA LEU A 501 31.06 5.58 63.11
C LEU A 501 29.73 5.73 62.35
N GLU A 502 28.68 5.20 62.97
CA GLU A 502 27.28 5.51 62.71
C GLU A 502 27.04 7.02 62.86
N ILE A 503 26.38 7.64 61.89
CA ILE A 503 24.96 8.06 61.87
C ILE A 503 24.60 8.34 60.40
#